data_AF-A0A6A2XN05-F1
#
_entry.id   AF-A0A6A2XN05-F1
#
_cell.length_a   1.000
_cell.length_b   1.000
_cell.length_c   1.000
_cell.angle_alpha   90.00
_cell.angle_beta   90.00
_cell.angle_gamma   90.00
#
_symmetry.space_group_name_H-M   'P 1'
#
loop_
_entity.id
_entity.type
_entity.pdbx_description
1 polymer ?
#
loop_
_entity_poly.entity_id
_entity_poly.type
_entity_poly.pdbx_seq_one_letter_code
_entity_poly.pdbx_strand_id
1 'polypeptide(L)' 'MQQYNEVELSALGMAIANVVTIAEILKNNGLAIEKKIMTSTIDMREESGGRRVQKAKVSCKTVKSIRYIRRPLVMV' A
#
# COMPACT_ATOMS: atom_id res chain seq x y z
N MET A 1 -8.70 3.23 -5.95
CA MET A 1 -8.29 3.85 -7.23
C MET A 1 -9.47 4.50 -7.94
N GLN A 2 -10.55 3.81 -8.35
CA GLN A 2 -11.62 4.44 -9.16
C GLN A 2 -12.13 5.80 -8.62
N GLN A 3 -12.40 5.91 -7.31
CA GLN A 3 -12.86 7.15 -6.66
C GLN A 3 -11.75 8.20 -6.36
N TYR A 4 -10.49 7.79 -6.18
CA TYR A 4 -9.39 8.66 -5.76
C TYR A 4 -8.16 8.51 -6.66
N ASN A 5 -7.57 9.62 -7.11
CA ASN A 5 -6.45 9.59 -8.06
C ASN A 5 -5.15 9.05 -7.44
N GLU A 6 -5.02 9.17 -6.12
CA GLU A 6 -3.90 8.68 -5.31
C GLU A 6 -4.45 7.76 -4.21
N VAL A 7 -3.71 6.69 -3.91
CA VAL A 7 -4.03 5.72 -2.86
C VAL A 7 -2.77 5.47 -2.04
N GLU A 8 -2.94 5.44 -0.72
CA GLU A 8 -1.89 5.05 0.22
C GLU A 8 -2.18 3.67 0.80
N LEU A 9 -1.23 2.75 0.64
CA LEU A 9 -1.25 1.42 1.24
C LEU A 9 -0.27 1.42 2.42
N SER A 10 -0.73 1.04 3.61
CA SER A 10 0.11 0.93 4.79
C SER A 10 -0.07 -0.41 5.47
N ALA A 11 1.01 -1.00 5.95
CA ALA A 11 0.97 -2.27 6.68
C ALA A 11 2.04 -2.36 7.77
N LEU A 12 1.82 -3.28 8.70
CA LEU A 12 2.64 -3.54 9.88
C LEU A 12 2.95 -5.03 10.00
N GLY A 13 4.18 -5.35 10.39
CA GLY A 13 4.60 -6.73 10.61
C GLY A 13 4.32 -7.65 9.41
N MET A 14 3.68 -8.80 9.65
CA MET A 14 3.43 -9.81 8.62
C MET A 14 2.58 -9.29 7.44
N ALA A 15 1.71 -8.30 7.66
CA ALA A 15 0.88 -7.71 6.61
C ALA A 15 1.69 -6.91 5.58
N ILE A 16 2.96 -6.57 5.87
CA ILE A 16 3.84 -5.86 4.94
C ILE A 16 4.00 -6.64 3.64
N ALA A 17 4.18 -7.96 3.72
CA ALA A 17 4.31 -8.82 2.54
C ALA A 17 3.11 -8.63 1.60
N ASN A 18 1.89 -8.62 2.12
CA ASN A 18 0.68 -8.46 1.32
C ASN A 18 0.64 -7.09 0.63
N VAL A 19 0.99 -6.01 1.32
CA VAL A 19 1.02 -4.66 0.73
C VAL A 19 2.06 -4.55 -0.37
N VAL A 20 3.25 -5.15 -0.18
CA VAL A 20 4.30 -5.19 -1.20
C VAL A 20 3.81 -5.94 -2.43
N THR A 21 3.27 -7.15 -2.26
CA THR A 21 2.75 -7.97 -3.35
C THR A 21 1.64 -7.24 -4.13
N ILE A 22 0.70 -6.58 -3.44
CA ILE A 22 -0.37 -5.81 -4.10
C ILE A 22 0.24 -4.66 -4.91
N ALA A 23 1.18 -3.89 -4.34
CA ALA A 23 1.82 -2.79 -5.05
C ALA A 23 2.60 -3.27 -6.28
N GLU A 24 3.30 -4.41 -6.18
CA GLU A 24 4.00 -5.03 -7.31
C GLU A 24 3.05 -5.50 -8.41
N ILE A 25 1.94 -6.18 -8.07
CA ILE A 25 0.93 -6.59 -9.05
C ILE A 25 0.37 -5.38 -9.79
N LEU A 26 0.05 -4.30 -9.06
CA LEU A 26 -0.49 -3.07 -9.65
C LEU A 26 0.51 -2.39 -10.61
N LYS A 27 1.80 -2.36 -10.25
CA LYS A 27 2.87 -1.82 -11.10
C LYS A 27 3.11 -2.70 -12.33
N ASN A 28 3.22 -4.01 -12.16
CA ASN A 28 3.50 -4.96 -13.24
C ASN A 28 2.38 -5.00 -14.28
N ASN A 29 1.13 -4.88 -13.83
CA ASN A 29 -0.02 -4.76 -14.74
C ASN A 29 -0.14 -3.35 -15.37
N GLY A 30 0.77 -2.44 -15.03
CA GLY A 30 0.78 -1.06 -15.48
C GLY A 30 -0.46 -0.29 -15.05
N LEU A 31 -1.13 -0.68 -13.96
CA LEU A 31 -2.36 -0.04 -13.46
C LEU A 31 -2.07 1.15 -12.55
N ALA A 32 -0.85 1.19 -12.00
CA ALA A 32 -0.52 2.15 -10.98
C ALA A 32 0.96 2.53 -11.06
N ILE A 33 1.27 3.78 -10.71
CA ILE A 33 2.62 4.31 -10.68
C ILE A 33 2.94 4.63 -9.22
N GLU A 34 4.03 4.05 -8.72
CA GLU A 34 4.53 4.35 -7.38
C GLU A 34 5.05 5.79 -7.33
N LYS A 35 4.62 6.53 -6.30
CA LYS A 35 5.05 7.90 -6.05
C LYS A 35 6.02 7.97 -4.88
N LYS A 36 5.81 7.15 -3.85
CA LYS A 36 6.66 7.10 -2.66
C LYS A 36 6.52 5.74 -1.96
N ILE A 37 7.64 5.12 -1.62
CA ILE A 37 7.71 4.05 -0.61
C ILE A 37 8.47 4.58 0.60
N MET A 38 7.95 4.28 1.79
CA MET A 38 8.56 4.64 3.05
C MET A 38 8.51 3.44 4.00
N THR A 39 9.63 3.14 4.61
CA THR A 39 9.73 2.16 5.69
C THR A 39 10.06 2.89 6.98
N SER A 40 9.41 2.51 8.06
CA SER A 40 9.67 3.07 9.38
C SER A 40 9.42 2.02 10.45
N THR A 41 9.85 2.30 11.67
CA THR A 41 9.51 1.51 12.85
C THR A 41 8.58 2.34 13.71
N ILE A 42 7.48 1.73 14.15
CA ILE A 42 6.58 2.38 15.10
C ILE A 42 6.59 1.63 16.43
N ASP A 43 6.64 2.39 17.51
CA ASP A 43 6.55 1.87 18.87
C ASP A 43 5.08 1.59 19.19
N MET A 44 4.74 0.32 19.40
CA MET A 44 3.41 -0.12 19.78
C MET A 44 3.42 -0.68 21.18
N ARG A 45 2.42 -0.30 21.97
CA ARG A 45 2.14 -0.95 23.24
C ARG A 45 1.38 -2.25 22.96
N GLU A 46 1.91 -3.36 23.45
CA GLU A 46 1.18 -4.63 23.40
C GLU A 46 0.01 -4.58 24.39
N GLU A 47 -1.19 -4.98 23.96
CA GLU A 47 -2.43 -4.85 24.74
C GLU A 47 -2.43 -5.79 25.96
N SER A 48 -1.78 -6.96 25.82
CA SER A 48 -1.72 -8.05 26.81
C SER A 48 -0.59 -7.92 27.83
N GLY A 49 0.37 -7.02 27.63
CA GLY A 49 1.49 -6.85 28.56
C GLY A 49 2.17 -5.53 28.26
N GLY A 50 2.39 -4.69 29.28
CA GLY A 50 2.87 -3.31 29.14
C GLY A 50 4.24 -3.10 28.46
N ARG A 51 4.80 -4.13 27.80
CA ARG A 51 5.97 -4.07 26.95
C ARG A 51 5.68 -3.26 25.69
N ARG A 52 6.58 -2.33 25.42
CA ARG A 52 6.66 -1.58 24.16
C ARG A 52 7.40 -2.43 23.13
N VAL A 53 6.79 -2.65 21.98
CA VAL A 53 7.34 -3.44 20.88
C VAL A 53 7.45 -2.55 19.65
N GLN A 54 8.65 -2.45 19.10
CA GLN A 54 8.85 -1.82 17.81
C GLN A 54 8.40 -2.77 16.71
N LYS A 55 7.48 -2.31 15.86
CA LYS A 55 7.08 -3.05 14.65
C LYS A 55 7.46 -2.25 13.42
N ALA A 56 7.97 -2.96 12.42
CA ALA A 56 8.16 -2.38 11.10
C ALA A 56 6.80 -1.96 10.51
N LYS A 57 6.81 -0.81 9.86
CA LYS A 57 5.74 -0.21 9.08
C LYS A 57 6.25 0.07 7.69
N VAL A 58 5.45 -0.26 6.69
CA VAL A 58 5.66 0.16 5.31
C VAL A 58 4.47 0.98 4.88
N SER A 59 4.72 2.10 4.21
CA SER A 59 3.71 2.86 3.48
C SER A 59 4.12 3.08 2.03
N CYS A 60 3.19 2.86 1.13
CA CYS A 60 3.36 3.02 -0.31
C CYS A 60 2.26 3.95 -0.83
N LYS A 61 2.66 5.08 -1.42
CA LYS A 61 1.77 5.99 -2.12
C LYS A 61 1.86 5.72 -3.61
N THR A 62 0.70 5.51 -4.23
CA THR A 62 0.58 5.13 -5.63
C THR A 62 -0.52 5.94 -6.29
N VAL A 63 -0.30 6.35 -7.54
CA VAL A 63 -1.27 7.06 -8.37
C VAL A 63 -1.77 6.20 -9.52
N LYS A 64 -2.93 6.53 -10.09
CA LYS A 64 -3.43 5.88 -11.30
C LYS A 64 -2.44 6.04 -12.45
N SER A 65 -2.20 4.97 -13.20
CA SER A 65 -1.45 5.05 -14.46
C SER A 65 -2.36 5.50 -15.62
N ILE A 66 -1.76 5.91 -16.74
CA ILE A 66 -2.48 6.19 -17.98
C ILE A 66 -3.25 4.97 -18.50
N ARG A 67 -2.68 3.76 -18.35
CA ARG A 67 -3.32 2.51 -18.77
C ARG A 67 -4.57 2.21 -17.92
N TYR A 68 -4.57 2.57 -16.63
CA TYR A 68 -5.76 2.46 -15.79
C TYR A 68 -6.88 3.38 -16.27
N ILE A 69 -6.56 4.61 -16.67
CA ILE A 69 -7.53 5.60 -17.17
C ILE A 69 -8.10 5.18 -18.54
N ARG A 70 -7.26 4.59 -19.40
CA ARG A 70 -7.65 4.12 -20.73
C ARG A 70 -8.39 2.78 -20.74
N ARG A 71 -8.54 2.12 -19.61
CA ARG A 71 -9.36 0.92 -19.54
C ARG A 71 -10.83 1.33 -19.70
N PRO A 72 -11.54 0.85 -20.74
CA PRO A 72 -12.96 1.12 -20.86
C PRO A 72 -13.64 0.58 -19.59
N LEU A 73 -14.45 1.44 -18.94
CA LEU A 73 -15.43 0.97 -17.97
C LEU A 73 -16.39 0.06 -18.72
N VAL A 74 -16.08 -1.24 -18.79
CA VAL A 74 -17.13 -2.25 -18.93
C VAL A 74 -17.88 -2.20 -17.60
N MET A 75 -18.92 -1.36 -17.58
CA MET A 75 -19.91 -1.28 -16.51
C MET A 75 -20.50 -2.68 -16.35
N VAL A 76 -20.41 -3.21 -15.13
CA VAL A 76 -21.33 -4.24 -14.65
C VAL A 76 -22.46 -3.53 -13.94
#